data_AF-A0A521CQY3-F1
#
_entry.id   AF-A0A521CQY3-F1
#
_cell.length_a   1.000
_cell.length_b   1.000
_cell.length_c   1.000
_cell.angle_alpha   90.00
_cell.angle_beta   90.00
_cell.angle_gamma   90.00
#
_symmetry.space_group_name_H-M   'P 1'
#
loop_
_entity.id
_entity.type
_entity.pdbx_description
1 polymer ?
#
loop_
_entity_poly.entity_id
_entity_poly.type
_entity_poly.pdbx_seq_one_letter_code
_entity_poly.pdbx_strand_id
1 'polypeptide(L)'
;MSEQSLDREDTGRALEAAQEKTQRQARRLWQLLIKYSKIDELSSSKEPVHEAPESEQRYSSTALTLLSLVPYLLLGTFIISFFWDFDDLALEAFGYTLQFQGLLRIISVSGLIGFFTNWLAITMLFKPAQKRPILGHGLIPAQKNRIAFRLARAVSEDLINPEIIKKKISESNIISRYREQSTQYVKGIIDDPAFREDLKSWVVAYVDEMIADPEIRGAIAQRILRQIEEAIHDKSFEKVALKAYSFIKGQQMQHIIEEALVRIPTSIESGLDKVDDLLDRLPRKIDDHSEPIEDIVTTLLYKLINQLNVHKLVEENLRNYDEQRISAIIQNATNEQLRYIQYLGAILGLVGGFIIWEPLLSIILLCVIFLTVLGLDQLLYNYYGHSL
;
A
#
# COMPACT_ATOMS: atom_id res chain seq x y z
N MET A 1 35.29 29.24 -43.81
CA MET A 1 34.21 28.89 -42.86
C MET A 1 33.00 29.69 -43.27
N SER A 2 31.92 29.03 -43.66
CA SER A 2 30.68 29.67 -44.13
C SER A 2 29.99 30.39 -42.95
N GLU A 3 29.33 31.52 -43.20
CA GLU A 3 28.56 32.29 -42.19
C GLU A 3 27.61 31.40 -41.36
N GLN A 4 27.08 30.33 -41.97
CA GLN A 4 26.24 29.32 -41.30
C GLN A 4 26.94 28.51 -40.19
N SER A 5 28.28 28.47 -40.15
CA SER A 5 29.05 27.74 -39.13
C SER A 5 29.33 28.58 -37.87
N LEU A 6 29.54 29.89 -38.02
CA LEU A 6 29.66 30.83 -36.90
C LEU A 6 28.31 31.08 -36.21
N ASP A 7 27.24 31.21 -37.01
CA ASP A 7 25.88 31.46 -36.51
C ASP A 7 25.33 30.29 -35.67
N ARG A 8 25.77 29.05 -35.95
CA ARG A 8 25.42 27.85 -35.15
C ARG A 8 26.18 27.74 -33.84
N GLU A 9 27.37 28.30 -33.75
CA GLU A 9 28.21 28.22 -32.54
C GLU A 9 27.75 29.27 -31.50
N ASP A 10 27.46 30.50 -31.94
CA ASP A 10 26.93 31.56 -31.08
C ASP A 10 25.51 31.26 -30.58
N THR A 11 24.65 30.66 -31.42
CA THR A 11 23.32 30.22 -30.97
C THR A 11 23.36 29.05 -29.99
N GLY A 12 24.38 28.20 -30.07
CA GLY A 12 24.61 27.11 -29.11
C GLY A 12 24.97 27.64 -27.72
N ARG A 13 25.89 28.59 -27.63
CA ARG A 13 26.33 29.19 -26.35
C ARG A 13 25.20 29.97 -25.67
N ALA A 14 24.47 30.79 -26.43
CA ALA A 14 23.30 31.51 -25.92
C ALA A 14 22.20 30.57 -25.37
N LEU A 15 22.01 29.41 -26.02
CA LEU A 15 21.05 28.41 -25.56
C LEU A 15 21.49 27.75 -24.25
N GLU A 16 22.77 27.39 -24.12
CA GLU A 16 23.33 26.83 -22.89
C GLU A 16 23.24 27.82 -21.72
N ALA A 17 23.62 29.08 -21.95
CA ALA A 17 23.50 30.16 -20.95
C ALA A 17 22.04 30.37 -20.50
N ALA A 18 21.10 30.36 -21.44
CA ALA A 18 19.67 30.48 -21.14
C ALA A 18 19.14 29.27 -20.35
N GLN A 19 19.57 28.04 -20.68
CA GLN A 19 19.19 26.83 -19.96
C GLN A 19 19.67 26.87 -18.49
N GLU A 20 20.92 27.22 -18.25
CA GLU A 20 21.47 27.30 -16.89
C GLU A 20 20.75 28.34 -16.04
N LYS A 21 20.52 29.54 -16.60
CA LYS A 21 19.75 30.61 -15.93
C LYS A 21 18.30 30.18 -15.64
N THR A 22 17.65 29.55 -16.60
CA THR A 22 16.28 29.03 -16.43
C THR A 22 16.20 27.99 -15.32
N GLN A 23 17.15 27.06 -15.24
CA GLN A 23 17.20 26.06 -14.18
C GLN A 23 17.35 26.70 -12.79
N ARG A 24 18.21 27.71 -12.66
CA ARG A 24 18.38 28.44 -11.38
C ARG A 24 17.11 29.17 -10.97
N GLN A 25 16.45 29.82 -11.91
CA GLN A 25 15.22 30.57 -11.65
C GLN A 25 14.02 29.66 -11.38
N ALA A 26 13.94 28.49 -12.02
CA ALA A 26 12.95 27.46 -11.71
C ALA A 26 13.08 26.97 -10.25
N ARG A 27 14.30 26.82 -9.72
CA ARG A 27 14.50 26.48 -8.30
C ARG A 27 14.00 27.58 -7.36
N ARG A 28 14.23 28.85 -7.69
CA ARG A 28 13.72 29.99 -6.90
C ARG A 28 12.19 30.05 -6.91
N LEU A 29 11.57 29.85 -8.07
CA LEU A 29 10.11 29.75 -8.20
C LEU A 29 9.56 28.58 -7.36
N TRP A 30 10.23 27.43 -7.38
CA TRP A 30 9.83 26.27 -6.58
C TRP A 30 9.89 26.56 -5.07
N GLN A 31 10.93 27.26 -4.60
CA GLN A 31 11.04 27.69 -3.19
C GLN A 31 9.93 28.68 -2.80
N LEU A 32 9.60 29.61 -3.70
CA LEU A 32 8.50 30.55 -3.52
C LEU A 32 7.17 29.80 -3.39
N LEU A 33 6.90 28.83 -4.27
CA LEU A 33 5.71 27.97 -4.16
C LEU A 33 5.68 27.22 -2.82
N ILE A 34 6.79 26.59 -2.40
CA ILE A 34 6.85 25.87 -1.11
C ILE A 34 6.52 26.80 0.06
N LYS A 35 7.11 28.01 0.10
CA LYS A 35 6.92 29.00 1.16
C LYS A 35 5.43 29.31 1.42
N TYR A 36 4.64 29.46 0.36
CA TYR A 36 3.23 29.85 0.47
C TYR A 36 2.24 28.68 0.48
N SER A 37 2.71 27.48 0.19
CA SER A 37 1.84 26.32 -0.02
C SER A 37 1.54 25.55 1.27
N LYS A 38 2.33 25.67 2.35
CA LYS A 38 2.09 24.92 3.62
C LYS A 38 1.92 23.39 3.41
N ILE A 39 2.66 22.81 2.47
CA ILE A 39 2.59 21.38 2.08
C ILE A 39 2.70 20.44 3.28
N ASP A 40 3.41 20.82 4.34
CA ASP A 40 3.61 19.99 5.53
C ASP A 40 2.31 19.70 6.32
N GLU A 41 1.33 20.60 6.32
CA GLU A 41 0.04 20.41 7.01
C GLU A 41 -0.88 19.40 6.29
N LEU A 42 -0.70 19.18 4.98
CA LEU A 42 -1.50 18.25 4.17
C LEU A 42 -1.17 16.77 4.42
N SER A 43 -0.03 16.48 5.05
CA SER A 43 0.40 15.11 5.35
C SER A 43 -0.33 14.48 6.55
N SER A 44 -1.05 15.28 7.36
CA SER A 44 -1.79 14.76 8.51
C SER A 44 -3.19 14.26 8.11
N SER A 45 -3.25 13.21 7.31
CA SER A 45 -4.49 12.43 7.25
C SER A 45 -4.66 11.71 8.59
N LYS A 46 -5.64 12.12 9.40
CA LYS A 46 -6.17 11.27 10.46
C LYS A 46 -6.70 10.01 9.79
N GLU A 47 -5.95 8.91 9.85
CA GLU A 47 -6.50 7.60 9.52
C GLU A 47 -7.77 7.41 10.36
N PRO A 48 -8.90 7.03 9.75
CA PRO A 48 -10.06 6.63 10.52
C PRO A 48 -9.60 5.50 11.45
N VAL A 49 -9.91 5.62 12.74
CA VAL A 49 -9.69 4.55 13.71
C VAL A 49 -10.52 3.37 13.25
N HIS A 50 -9.89 2.42 12.58
CA HIS A 50 -10.51 1.14 12.27
C HIS A 50 -10.58 0.37 13.58
N GLU A 51 -11.73 0.45 14.26
CA GLU A 51 -12.09 -0.55 15.26
C GLU A 51 -12.08 -1.90 14.57
N ALA A 52 -11.29 -2.83 15.11
CA ALA A 52 -11.28 -4.20 14.62
C ALA A 52 -12.72 -4.73 14.68
N PRO A 53 -13.23 -5.36 13.62
CA PRO A 53 -14.57 -5.95 13.68
C PRO A 53 -14.64 -6.89 14.89
N GLU A 54 -15.69 -6.75 15.71
CA GLU A 54 -15.96 -7.72 16.77
C GLU A 54 -15.95 -9.11 16.15
N SER A 55 -15.19 -10.03 16.74
CA SER A 55 -15.07 -11.38 16.18
C SER A 55 -16.44 -12.05 16.20
N GLU A 56 -17.09 -12.20 15.05
CA GLU A 56 -18.22 -13.12 14.86
C GLU A 56 -17.73 -14.58 14.91
N GLN A 57 -17.07 -14.99 16.00
CA GLN A 57 -16.76 -16.39 16.23
C GLN A 57 -17.97 -17.08 16.84
N ARG A 58 -18.67 -17.82 15.97
CA ARG A 58 -19.83 -18.67 16.32
C ARG A 58 -19.45 -19.95 17.09
N TYR A 59 -18.17 -20.16 17.41
CA TYR A 59 -17.75 -21.17 18.39
C TYR A 59 -17.84 -20.54 19.78
N SER A 60 -18.80 -21.00 20.58
CA SER A 60 -19.05 -20.38 21.88
C SER A 60 -17.78 -20.40 22.74
N SER A 61 -17.38 -19.23 23.23
CA SER A 61 -16.30 -19.07 24.20
C SER A 61 -16.45 -20.01 25.41
N THR A 62 -17.69 -20.42 25.71
CA THR A 62 -18.04 -21.43 26.71
C THR A 62 -17.50 -22.82 26.38
N ALA A 63 -17.51 -23.28 25.12
CA ALA A 63 -17.03 -24.61 24.75
C ALA A 63 -15.51 -24.72 24.94
N LEU A 64 -14.75 -23.71 24.49
CA LEU A 64 -13.31 -23.65 24.71
C LEU A 64 -12.96 -23.57 26.20
N THR A 65 -13.72 -22.78 26.97
CA THR A 65 -13.52 -22.65 28.41
C THR A 65 -13.75 -24.00 29.11
N LEU A 66 -14.85 -24.68 28.80
CA LEU A 66 -15.17 -26.01 29.35
C LEU A 66 -14.10 -27.04 28.96
N LEU A 67 -13.70 -27.04 27.69
CA LEU A 67 -12.72 -27.97 27.15
C LEU A 67 -11.32 -27.74 27.76
N SER A 68 -10.99 -26.50 28.11
CA SER A 68 -9.72 -26.16 28.77
C SER A 68 -9.59 -26.73 30.19
N LEU A 69 -10.71 -27.09 30.84
CA LEU A 69 -10.69 -27.76 32.16
C LEU A 69 -10.31 -29.24 32.06
N VAL A 70 -10.52 -29.88 30.91
CA VAL A 70 -10.35 -31.33 30.73
C VAL A 70 -8.94 -31.81 31.10
N PRO A 71 -7.83 -31.20 30.65
CA PRO A 71 -6.50 -31.64 31.06
C PRO A 71 -6.25 -31.56 32.57
N TYR A 72 -6.81 -30.56 33.25
CA TYR A 72 -6.67 -30.40 34.70
C TYR A 72 -7.50 -31.44 35.45
N LEU A 73 -8.71 -31.72 34.97
CA LEU A 73 -9.54 -32.81 35.50
C LEU A 73 -8.84 -34.16 35.34
N LEU A 74 -8.26 -34.43 34.17
CA LEU A 74 -7.49 -35.65 33.91
C LEU A 74 -6.28 -35.81 34.81
N LEU A 75 -5.58 -34.71 35.08
CA LEU A 75 -4.46 -34.71 36.02
C LEU A 75 -4.94 -35.01 37.44
N GLY A 76 -6.06 -34.41 37.85
CA GLY A 76 -6.71 -34.69 39.13
C GLY A 76 -7.14 -36.15 39.27
N THR A 77 -7.85 -36.70 38.28
CA THR A 77 -8.28 -38.10 38.28
C THR A 77 -7.10 -39.07 38.23
N PHE A 78 -6.02 -38.72 37.51
CA PHE A 78 -4.79 -39.49 37.53
C PHE A 78 -4.16 -39.55 38.92
N ILE A 79 -4.05 -38.42 39.62
CA ILE A 79 -3.50 -38.39 40.98
C ILE A 79 -4.40 -39.18 41.94
N ILE A 80 -5.73 -39.01 41.85
CA ILE A 80 -6.70 -39.74 42.69
C ILE A 80 -6.60 -41.25 42.45
N SER A 81 -6.36 -41.70 41.21
CA SER A 81 -6.25 -43.12 40.87
C SER A 81 -5.14 -43.89 41.61
N PHE A 82 -4.16 -43.19 42.21
CA PHE A 82 -3.16 -43.83 43.08
C PHE A 82 -3.70 -44.18 44.46
N PHE A 83 -4.71 -43.45 44.93
CA PHE A 83 -5.30 -43.61 46.26
C PHE A 83 -6.62 -44.39 46.21
N TRP A 84 -7.37 -44.27 45.10
CA TRP A 84 -8.67 -44.89 44.93
C TRP A 84 -8.96 -45.14 43.44
N ASP A 85 -9.22 -46.41 43.10
CA ASP A 85 -9.70 -46.85 41.79
C ASP A 85 -10.82 -47.89 42.00
N PHE A 86 -11.48 -48.32 40.92
CA PHE A 86 -12.64 -49.22 40.96
C PHE A 86 -12.25 -50.70 41.06
N ASP A 87 -11.13 -51.02 41.70
CA ASP A 87 -10.51 -52.35 41.71
C ASP A 87 -11.39 -53.43 42.39
N ASP A 88 -12.24 -53.05 43.35
CA ASP A 88 -13.14 -53.97 44.07
C ASP A 88 -14.52 -54.15 43.40
N LEU A 89 -14.77 -53.48 42.27
CA LEU A 89 -16.04 -53.56 41.56
C LEU A 89 -15.95 -54.57 40.43
N ALA A 90 -16.78 -55.61 40.53
CA ALA A 90 -17.02 -56.56 39.46
C ALA A 90 -18.53 -56.61 39.17
N LEU A 91 -18.91 -56.36 37.92
CA LEU A 91 -20.29 -56.55 37.47
C LEU A 91 -20.40 -57.88 36.73
N GLU A 92 -21.19 -58.81 37.28
CA GLU A 92 -21.64 -60.00 36.55
C GLU A 92 -22.92 -59.65 35.78
N ALA A 93 -22.80 -59.61 34.46
CA ALA A 93 -23.94 -59.43 33.56
C ALA A 93 -23.85 -60.43 32.41
N PHE A 94 -24.94 -61.16 32.15
CA PHE A 94 -25.05 -62.12 31.04
C PHE A 94 -23.91 -63.15 30.94
N GLY A 95 -23.36 -63.61 32.09
CA GLY A 95 -22.28 -64.61 32.13
C GLY A 95 -20.87 -64.08 31.85
N TYR A 96 -20.70 -62.76 31.72
CA TYR A 96 -19.42 -62.08 31.63
C TYR A 96 -19.12 -61.33 32.93
N THR A 97 -17.87 -61.40 33.40
CA THR A 97 -17.38 -60.66 34.57
C THR A 97 -16.61 -59.43 34.10
N LEU A 98 -17.18 -58.24 34.34
CA LEU A 98 -16.49 -56.98 34.03
C LEU A 98 -15.74 -56.52 35.26
N GLN A 99 -14.41 -56.51 35.18
CA GLN A 99 -13.53 -56.04 36.25
C GLN A 99 -13.16 -54.58 35.97
N PHE A 100 -13.47 -53.67 36.90
CA PHE A 100 -13.18 -52.24 36.75
C PHE A 100 -11.76 -51.86 37.16
N GLN A 101 -10.86 -52.84 37.19
CA GLN A 101 -9.49 -52.66 37.65
C GLN A 101 -8.73 -51.63 36.80
N GLY A 102 -8.16 -50.62 37.45
CA GLY A 102 -7.34 -49.62 36.79
C GLY A 102 -8.07 -48.69 35.81
N LEU A 103 -9.41 -48.66 35.80
CA LEU A 103 -10.21 -47.87 34.87
C LEU A 103 -9.81 -46.39 34.90
N LEU A 104 -9.81 -45.80 36.10
CA LEU A 104 -9.56 -44.37 36.26
C LEU A 104 -8.14 -44.01 35.83
N ARG A 105 -7.17 -44.86 36.18
CA ARG A 105 -5.76 -44.67 35.82
C ARG A 105 -5.54 -44.76 34.31
N ILE A 106 -6.05 -45.81 33.65
CA ILE A 106 -5.84 -46.03 32.21
C ILE A 106 -6.46 -44.86 31.42
N ILE A 107 -7.70 -44.52 31.73
CA ILE A 107 -8.44 -43.44 31.05
C ILE A 107 -7.74 -42.09 31.23
N SER A 108 -7.30 -41.79 32.45
CA SER A 108 -6.62 -40.51 32.75
C SER A 108 -5.26 -40.42 32.08
N VAL A 109 -4.45 -41.48 32.10
CA VAL A 109 -3.13 -41.52 31.44
C VAL A 109 -3.28 -41.38 29.93
N SER A 110 -4.20 -42.13 29.31
CA SER A 110 -4.45 -42.04 27.87
C SER A 110 -4.92 -40.64 27.47
N GLY A 111 -5.80 -40.02 28.25
CA GLY A 111 -6.21 -38.62 28.05
C GLY A 111 -5.05 -37.62 28.15
N LEU A 112 -4.21 -37.74 29.18
CA LEU A 112 -3.04 -36.87 29.38
C LEU A 112 -2.01 -37.04 28.26
N ILE A 113 -1.76 -38.27 27.81
CA ILE A 113 -0.88 -38.53 26.66
C ILE A 113 -1.46 -37.89 25.40
N GLY A 114 -2.77 -38.03 25.15
CA GLY A 114 -3.46 -37.39 24.03
C GLY A 114 -3.34 -35.86 24.02
N PHE A 115 -3.50 -35.22 25.18
CA PHE A 115 -3.25 -33.79 25.35
C PHE A 115 -1.79 -33.42 25.09
N PHE A 116 -0.85 -34.10 25.76
CA PHE A 116 0.56 -33.77 25.74
C PHE A 116 1.17 -33.93 24.35
N THR A 117 0.84 -35.04 23.67
CA THR A 117 1.31 -35.31 22.30
C THR A 117 0.88 -34.25 21.32
N ASN A 118 -0.39 -33.82 21.38
CA ASN A 118 -0.88 -32.78 20.48
C ASN A 118 -0.35 -31.38 20.84
N TRP A 119 -0.21 -31.07 22.14
CA TRP A 119 0.47 -29.86 22.59
C TRP A 119 1.92 -29.80 22.10
N LEU A 120 2.64 -30.92 22.17
CA LEU A 120 4.02 -31.03 21.69
C LEU A 120 4.08 -30.86 20.17
N ALA A 121 3.20 -31.53 19.41
CA ALA A 121 3.14 -31.45 17.96
C ALA A 121 2.91 -30.00 17.50
N ILE A 122 1.94 -29.30 18.09
CA ILE A 122 1.67 -27.89 17.79
C ILE A 122 2.87 -27.02 18.19
N THR A 123 3.49 -27.26 19.34
CA THR A 123 4.67 -26.51 19.77
C THR A 123 5.84 -26.67 18.78
N MET A 124 6.05 -27.89 18.24
CA MET A 124 7.06 -28.19 17.23
C MET A 124 6.77 -27.56 15.86
N LEU A 125 5.52 -27.20 15.54
CA LEU A 125 5.22 -26.45 14.32
C LEU A 125 5.83 -25.04 14.36
N PHE A 126 5.79 -24.37 15.51
CA PHE A 126 6.17 -22.95 15.64
C PHE A 126 7.54 -22.72 16.28
N LYS A 127 8.02 -23.64 17.11
CA LYS A 127 9.28 -23.52 17.87
C LYS A 127 10.18 -24.74 17.65
N PRO A 128 11.52 -24.58 17.73
CA PRO A 128 12.26 -23.33 17.87
C PRO A 128 12.28 -22.54 16.55
N ALA A 129 12.31 -21.21 16.64
CA ALA A 129 12.32 -20.37 15.45
C ALA A 129 13.62 -20.51 14.65
N GLN A 130 14.76 -20.70 15.30
CA GLN A 130 16.04 -20.99 14.63
C GLN A 130 16.40 -22.46 14.81
N LYS A 131 17.11 -23.03 13.84
CA LYS A 131 17.59 -24.42 13.89
C LYS A 131 18.50 -24.65 15.10
N ARG A 132 18.15 -25.62 15.93
CA ARG A 132 18.92 -26.08 17.10
C ARG A 132 19.38 -27.53 16.89
N PRO A 133 20.53 -27.95 17.46
CA PRO A 133 21.09 -29.29 17.24
C PRO A 133 20.23 -30.42 17.81
N ILE A 134 19.51 -30.19 18.91
CA ILE A 134 18.72 -31.24 19.60
C ILE A 134 17.24 -31.12 19.28
N LEU A 135 16.68 -29.91 19.38
CA LEU A 135 15.24 -29.65 19.18
C LEU A 135 14.84 -29.46 17.71
N GLY A 136 15.79 -29.55 16.78
CA GLY A 136 15.55 -29.33 15.36
C GLY A 136 15.15 -27.89 15.04
N HIS A 137 14.27 -27.73 14.06
CA HIS A 137 13.76 -26.45 13.59
C HIS A 137 12.23 -26.56 13.47
N GLY A 138 11.50 -25.52 13.89
CA GLY A 138 10.04 -25.53 13.77
C GLY A 138 9.61 -25.61 12.30
N LEU A 139 8.55 -26.36 12.00
CA LEU A 139 8.13 -26.62 10.62
C LEU A 139 7.75 -25.34 9.85
N ILE A 140 7.07 -24.40 10.51
CA ILE A 140 6.63 -23.12 9.91
C ILE A 140 7.84 -22.19 9.68
N PRO A 141 8.68 -21.90 10.70
CA PRO A 141 9.96 -21.21 10.51
C PRO A 141 10.81 -21.76 9.36
N ALA A 142 10.95 -23.08 9.28
CA ALA A 142 11.75 -23.75 8.25
C ALA A 142 11.22 -23.52 6.82
N GLN A 143 9.91 -23.29 6.66
CA GLN A 143 9.27 -23.04 5.37
C GLN A 143 9.04 -21.56 5.06
N LYS A 144 9.69 -20.64 5.80
CA LYS A 144 9.53 -19.18 5.66
C LYS A 144 9.44 -18.70 4.21
N ASN A 145 10.41 -19.06 3.38
CA ASN A 145 10.48 -18.59 1.98
C ASN A 145 9.31 -19.12 1.13
N ARG A 146 8.91 -20.37 1.35
CA ARG A 146 7.78 -20.99 0.65
C ARG A 146 6.46 -20.34 1.06
N ILE A 147 6.30 -20.07 2.35
CA ILE A 147 5.13 -19.38 2.88
C ILE A 147 5.07 -17.96 2.34
N ALA A 148 6.18 -17.22 2.36
CA ALA A 148 6.28 -15.88 1.80
C ALA A 148 5.84 -15.83 0.33
N PHE A 149 6.35 -16.74 -0.50
CA PHE A 149 5.95 -16.85 -1.90
C PHE A 149 4.45 -17.14 -2.08
N ARG A 150 3.90 -18.11 -1.33
CA ARG A 150 2.48 -18.48 -1.42
C ARG A 150 1.56 -17.37 -0.94
N LEU A 151 1.92 -16.71 0.15
CA LEU A 151 1.17 -15.59 0.68
C LEU A 151 1.23 -14.39 -0.26
N ALA A 152 2.41 -14.05 -0.77
CA ALA A 152 2.57 -12.99 -1.77
C ALA A 152 1.73 -13.25 -3.02
N ARG A 153 1.67 -14.51 -3.47
CA ARG A 153 0.81 -14.91 -4.59
C ARG A 153 -0.67 -14.68 -4.29
N ALA A 154 -1.17 -15.23 -3.18
CA ALA A 154 -2.57 -15.06 -2.79
C ALA A 154 -2.96 -13.59 -2.62
N VAL A 155 -2.10 -12.79 -1.97
CA VAL A 155 -2.32 -11.34 -1.82
C VAL A 155 -2.35 -10.65 -3.18
N SER A 156 -1.43 -10.95 -4.08
CA SER A 156 -1.34 -10.28 -5.39
C SER A 156 -2.40 -10.71 -6.39
N GLU A 157 -2.91 -11.95 -6.30
CA GLU A 157 -3.94 -12.48 -7.20
C GLU A 157 -5.33 -12.08 -6.70
N ASP A 158 -5.61 -12.26 -5.40
CA ASP A 158 -6.98 -12.22 -4.88
C ASP A 158 -7.32 -10.94 -4.09
N LEU A 159 -6.32 -10.28 -3.48
CA LEU A 159 -6.58 -9.16 -2.55
C LEU A 159 -6.21 -7.79 -3.13
N ILE A 160 -4.98 -7.66 -3.63
CA ILE A 160 -4.39 -6.40 -4.08
C ILE A 160 -3.83 -6.62 -5.48
N ASN A 161 -4.73 -6.58 -6.48
CA ASN A 161 -4.38 -6.65 -7.88
C ASN A 161 -4.71 -5.33 -8.61
N PRO A 162 -4.08 -5.05 -9.76
CA PRO A 162 -4.29 -3.81 -10.51
C PRO A 162 -5.77 -3.50 -10.80
N GLU A 163 -6.58 -4.52 -11.07
CA GLU A 163 -7.99 -4.35 -11.42
C GLU A 163 -8.82 -3.92 -10.21
N ILE A 164 -8.60 -4.53 -9.04
CA ILE A 164 -9.24 -4.14 -7.78
C ILE A 164 -8.85 -2.71 -7.41
N ILE A 165 -7.57 -2.33 -7.56
CA ILE A 165 -7.10 -0.97 -7.24
C ILE A 165 -7.78 0.06 -8.15
N LYS A 166 -7.78 -0.17 -9.48
CA LYS A 166 -8.45 0.73 -10.45
C LYS A 166 -9.94 0.89 -10.11
N LYS A 167 -10.63 -0.24 -9.88
CA LYS A 167 -12.05 -0.25 -9.49
C LYS A 167 -12.29 0.58 -8.22
N LYS A 168 -11.44 0.44 -7.21
CA LYS A 168 -11.58 1.19 -5.96
C LYS A 168 -11.32 2.69 -6.13
N ILE A 169 -10.37 3.06 -6.98
CA ILE A 169 -10.09 4.46 -7.34
C ILE A 169 -11.31 5.09 -8.04
N SER A 170 -11.91 4.38 -9.00
CA SER A 170 -13.11 4.88 -9.69
C SER A 170 -14.33 4.97 -8.76
N GLU A 171 -14.57 3.97 -7.91
CA GLU A 171 -15.72 3.95 -7.00
C GLU A 171 -15.63 5.01 -5.90
N SER A 172 -14.40 5.33 -5.45
CA SER A 172 -14.19 6.29 -4.37
C SER A 172 -14.28 7.75 -4.84
N ASN A 173 -14.35 8.02 -6.15
CA ASN A 173 -14.31 9.37 -6.71
C ASN A 173 -13.13 10.21 -6.17
N ILE A 174 -12.00 9.54 -5.88
CA ILE A 174 -10.86 10.15 -5.21
C ILE A 174 -10.17 11.18 -6.12
N ILE A 175 -10.15 10.92 -7.43
CA ILE A 175 -9.52 11.81 -8.42
C ILE A 175 -10.22 13.17 -8.44
N SER A 176 -11.55 13.20 -8.52
CA SER A 176 -12.31 14.45 -8.51
C SER A 176 -12.19 15.19 -7.18
N ARG A 177 -12.18 14.47 -6.05
CA ARG A 177 -11.95 15.08 -4.72
C ARG A 177 -10.58 15.75 -4.61
N TYR A 178 -9.53 15.07 -5.04
CA TYR A 178 -8.17 15.64 -5.02
C TYR A 178 -8.02 16.78 -6.02
N ARG A 179 -8.68 16.73 -7.18
CA ARG A 179 -8.71 17.85 -8.12
C ARG A 179 -9.33 19.09 -7.48
N GLU A 180 -10.51 18.95 -6.87
CA GLU A 180 -11.19 20.07 -6.21
C GLU A 180 -10.32 20.66 -5.07
N GLN A 181 -9.75 19.79 -4.23
CA GLN A 181 -8.83 20.19 -3.18
C GLN A 181 -7.59 20.91 -3.75
N SER A 182 -7.06 20.43 -4.88
CA SER A 182 -5.92 21.06 -5.58
C SER A 182 -6.29 22.43 -6.14
N THR A 183 -7.49 22.60 -6.71
CA THR A 183 -7.96 23.92 -7.18
C THR A 183 -8.08 24.89 -6.01
N GLN A 184 -8.70 24.46 -4.90
CA GLN A 184 -8.84 25.30 -3.70
C GLN A 184 -7.48 25.72 -3.15
N TYR A 185 -6.52 24.81 -3.17
CA TYR A 185 -5.16 25.06 -2.73
C TYR A 185 -4.42 26.07 -3.62
N VAL A 186 -4.46 25.85 -4.95
CA VAL A 186 -3.90 26.77 -5.93
C VAL A 186 -4.52 28.15 -5.78
N LYS A 187 -5.83 28.23 -5.57
CA LYS A 187 -6.54 29.48 -5.29
C LYS A 187 -6.04 30.14 -4.01
N GLY A 188 -5.86 29.39 -2.92
CA GLY A 188 -5.34 29.92 -1.66
C GLY A 188 -3.95 30.53 -1.77
N ILE A 189 -3.06 29.93 -2.58
CA ILE A 189 -1.73 30.48 -2.86
C ILE A 189 -1.83 31.74 -3.72
N ILE A 190 -2.65 31.70 -4.76
CA ILE A 190 -2.77 32.82 -5.71
C ILE A 190 -3.46 34.03 -5.08
N ASP A 191 -4.43 33.83 -4.20
CA ASP A 191 -5.14 34.92 -3.52
C ASP A 191 -4.27 35.61 -2.45
N ASP A 192 -3.10 35.05 -2.08
CA ASP A 192 -2.16 35.69 -1.15
C ASP A 192 -1.46 36.90 -1.80
N PRO A 193 -1.68 38.13 -1.31
CA PRO A 193 -1.03 39.33 -1.86
C PRO A 193 0.50 39.27 -1.83
N ALA A 194 1.08 38.64 -0.80
CA ALA A 194 2.53 38.52 -0.66
C ALA A 194 3.12 37.55 -1.70
N PHE A 195 2.40 36.48 -2.04
CA PHE A 195 2.77 35.58 -3.13
C PHE A 195 2.79 36.32 -4.48
N ARG A 196 1.77 37.14 -4.75
CA ARG A 196 1.68 37.93 -6.00
C ARG A 196 2.84 38.90 -6.14
N GLU A 197 3.20 39.59 -5.07
CA GLU A 197 4.33 40.53 -5.05
C GLU A 197 5.68 39.81 -5.23
N ASP A 198 5.89 38.70 -4.52
CA ASP A 198 7.09 37.87 -4.67
C ASP A 198 7.19 37.30 -6.11
N LEU A 199 6.07 36.86 -6.70
CA LEU A 199 6.03 36.34 -8.07
C LEU A 199 6.35 37.44 -9.10
N LYS A 200 5.77 38.64 -8.94
CA LYS A 200 6.06 39.80 -9.78
C LYS A 200 7.54 40.17 -9.74
N SER A 201 8.12 40.21 -8.53
CA SER A 201 9.54 40.44 -8.32
C SER A 201 10.40 39.36 -8.98
N TRP A 202 9.99 38.09 -8.89
CA TRP A 202 10.66 36.98 -9.56
C TRP A 202 10.62 37.11 -11.09
N VAL A 203 9.49 37.52 -11.69
CA VAL A 203 9.37 37.73 -13.14
C VAL A 203 10.31 38.84 -13.62
N VAL A 204 10.37 39.96 -12.90
CA VAL A 204 11.30 41.07 -13.24
C VAL A 204 12.74 40.57 -13.16
N ALA A 205 13.13 39.92 -12.05
CA ALA A 205 14.47 39.39 -11.87
C ALA A 205 14.84 38.33 -12.93
N TYR A 206 13.89 37.50 -13.34
CA TYR A 206 14.08 36.52 -14.41
C TYR A 206 14.39 37.21 -15.74
N VAL A 207 13.61 38.20 -16.13
CA VAL A 207 13.82 38.90 -17.41
C VAL A 207 15.08 39.75 -17.37
N ASP A 208 15.35 40.43 -16.27
CA ASP A 208 16.59 41.21 -16.09
C ASP A 208 17.84 40.33 -16.23
N GLU A 209 17.88 39.18 -15.56
CA GLU A 209 19.01 38.25 -15.65
C GLU A 209 19.22 37.67 -17.06
N MET A 210 18.14 37.49 -17.82
CA MET A 210 18.20 37.00 -19.20
C MET A 210 18.69 38.08 -20.18
N ILE A 211 18.21 39.31 -20.05
CA ILE A 211 18.57 40.43 -20.93
C ILE A 211 19.96 41.00 -20.61
N ALA A 212 20.40 40.90 -19.36
CA ALA A 212 21.75 41.31 -18.95
C ALA A 212 22.84 40.46 -19.60
N ASP A 213 22.52 39.24 -20.04
CA ASP A 213 23.47 38.36 -20.72
C ASP A 213 23.70 38.79 -22.18
N PRO A 214 24.94 39.13 -22.57
CA PRO A 214 25.22 39.56 -23.95
C PRO A 214 24.92 38.47 -24.99
N GLU A 215 25.12 37.19 -24.67
CA GLU A 215 24.91 36.09 -25.63
C GLU A 215 23.41 35.87 -25.87
N ILE A 216 22.61 35.86 -24.80
CA ILE A 216 21.16 35.72 -24.89
C ILE A 216 20.56 36.95 -25.56
N ARG A 217 21.00 38.16 -25.19
CA ARG A 217 20.54 39.41 -25.80
C ARG A 217 20.85 39.45 -27.29
N GLY A 218 22.06 39.10 -27.70
CA GLY A 218 22.46 39.01 -29.10
C GLY A 218 21.61 38.01 -29.88
N ALA A 219 21.38 36.82 -29.30
CA ALA A 219 20.53 35.79 -29.92
C ALA A 219 19.06 36.25 -30.07
N ILE A 220 18.49 36.93 -29.06
CA ILE A 220 17.15 37.51 -29.14
C ILE A 220 17.11 38.61 -30.22
N ALA A 221 18.12 39.49 -30.27
CA ALA A 221 18.18 40.57 -31.25
C ALA A 221 18.23 40.03 -32.69
N GLN A 222 19.08 39.03 -32.94
CA GLN A 222 19.14 38.34 -34.23
C GLN A 222 17.80 37.66 -34.57
N ARG A 223 17.15 37.01 -33.61
CA ARG A 223 15.84 36.36 -33.80
C ARG A 223 14.77 37.38 -34.21
N ILE A 224 14.73 38.52 -33.54
CA ILE A 224 13.80 39.63 -33.85
C ILE A 224 14.10 40.17 -35.24
N LEU A 225 15.37 40.43 -35.56
CA LEU A 225 15.79 40.94 -36.86
C LEU A 225 15.36 40.00 -37.99
N ARG A 226 15.55 38.69 -37.80
CA ARG A 226 15.11 37.67 -38.76
C ARG A 226 13.60 37.60 -38.91
N GLN A 227 12.84 37.67 -37.80
CA GLN A 227 11.37 37.71 -37.86
C GLN A 227 10.85 38.95 -38.61
N ILE A 228 11.50 40.10 -38.43
CA ILE A 228 11.17 41.32 -39.18
C ILE A 228 11.43 41.11 -40.67
N GLU A 229 12.58 40.53 -41.05
CA GLU A 229 12.90 40.23 -42.45
C GLU A 229 11.96 39.20 -43.11
N GLU A 230 11.54 38.19 -42.34
CA GLU A 230 10.58 37.16 -42.77
C GLU A 230 9.17 37.76 -42.94
N ALA A 231 8.69 38.58 -42.00
CA ALA A 231 7.36 39.21 -42.06
C ALA A 231 7.20 40.21 -43.22
N ILE A 232 8.30 40.78 -43.71
CA ILE A 232 8.30 41.78 -44.79
C ILE A 232 8.26 41.13 -46.19
N HIS A 233 8.47 39.81 -46.30
CA HIS A 233 8.45 39.15 -47.61
C HIS A 233 7.13 39.30 -48.38
N ASP A 234 6.02 39.62 -47.70
CA ASP A 234 4.64 39.57 -48.21
C ASP A 234 4.03 40.93 -48.68
N LYS A 235 4.68 42.09 -48.47
CA LYS A 235 4.16 43.42 -48.91
C LYS A 235 5.13 44.15 -49.84
N SER A 236 4.72 44.53 -51.07
CA SER A 236 5.64 44.85 -52.18
C SER A 236 6.31 46.23 -52.18
N PHE A 237 5.75 47.27 -51.55
CA PHE A 237 6.28 48.65 -51.63
C PHE A 237 7.15 49.05 -50.43
N GLU A 238 6.79 48.60 -49.22
CA GLU A 238 7.61 48.74 -47.99
C GLU A 238 8.92 47.92 -48.07
N LYS A 239 8.92 46.87 -48.92
CA LYS A 239 10.02 45.96 -49.23
C LYS A 239 11.26 46.62 -49.79
N VAL A 240 11.13 47.63 -50.66
CA VAL A 240 12.29 48.27 -51.31
C VAL A 240 12.93 49.29 -50.37
N ALA A 241 12.11 50.05 -49.66
CA ALA A 241 12.57 51.08 -48.73
C ALA A 241 13.26 50.49 -47.50
N LEU A 242 12.64 49.50 -46.83
CA LEU A 242 13.22 48.92 -45.62
C LEU A 242 14.38 47.97 -45.92
N LYS A 243 14.34 47.22 -47.04
CA LYS A 243 15.45 46.34 -47.44
C LYS A 243 16.67 47.13 -47.90
N ALA A 244 16.51 48.28 -48.56
CA ALA A 244 17.62 49.19 -48.82
C ALA A 244 18.19 49.75 -47.50
N TYR A 245 17.35 50.06 -46.53
CA TYR A 245 17.77 50.58 -45.23
C TYR A 245 18.45 49.53 -44.34
N SER A 246 17.91 48.32 -44.25
CA SER A 246 18.46 47.22 -43.44
C SER A 246 19.75 46.65 -44.06
N PHE A 247 19.84 46.58 -45.39
CA PHE A 247 21.05 46.14 -46.10
C PHE A 247 22.22 47.12 -45.94
N ILE A 248 21.94 48.43 -45.84
CA ILE A 248 22.96 49.47 -45.63
C ILE A 248 23.39 49.58 -44.15
N LYS A 249 22.57 49.09 -43.20
CA LYS A 249 22.77 49.28 -41.75
C LYS A 249 22.56 48.02 -40.88
N GLY A 250 22.84 46.81 -41.40
CA GLY A 250 22.59 45.55 -40.68
C GLY A 250 23.14 45.52 -39.25
N GLN A 251 24.37 46.00 -39.04
CA GLN A 251 24.98 46.09 -37.70
C GLN A 251 24.35 47.17 -36.80
N GLN A 252 23.87 48.28 -37.37
CA GLN A 252 23.23 49.34 -36.59
C GLN A 252 21.82 48.92 -36.14
N MET A 253 21.11 48.13 -36.94
CA MET A 253 19.80 47.60 -36.56
C MET A 253 19.91 46.63 -35.38
N GLN A 254 20.91 45.75 -35.40
CA GLN A 254 21.20 44.88 -34.26
C GLN A 254 21.47 45.69 -32.98
N HIS A 255 22.32 46.71 -33.04
CA HIS A 255 22.59 47.58 -31.88
C HIS A 255 21.32 48.30 -31.38
N ILE A 256 20.45 48.78 -32.27
CA ILE A 256 19.19 49.43 -31.88
C ILE A 256 18.28 48.43 -31.17
N ILE A 257 18.19 47.19 -31.65
CA ILE A 257 17.38 46.14 -31.03
C ILE A 257 17.99 45.77 -29.67
N GLU A 258 19.30 45.58 -29.57
CA GLU A 258 19.97 45.28 -28.30
C GLU A 258 19.79 46.39 -27.26
N GLU A 259 19.90 47.66 -27.67
CA GLU A 259 19.65 48.80 -26.79
C GLU A 259 18.17 48.89 -26.35
N ALA A 260 17.24 48.55 -27.24
CA ALA A 260 15.83 48.42 -26.89
C ALA A 260 15.56 47.27 -25.92
N LEU A 261 16.24 46.13 -26.09
CA LEU A 261 16.15 44.97 -25.19
C LEU A 261 16.56 45.35 -23.76
N VAL A 262 17.62 46.15 -23.59
CA VAL A 262 18.08 46.62 -22.27
C VAL A 262 17.02 47.43 -21.51
N ARG A 263 16.06 48.05 -22.21
CA ARG A 263 14.96 48.83 -21.59
C ARG A 263 13.71 48.01 -21.30
N ILE A 264 13.68 46.74 -21.73
CA ILE A 264 12.54 45.85 -21.51
C ILE A 264 12.27 45.58 -20.03
N PRO A 265 13.26 45.26 -19.16
CA PRO A 265 13.00 44.99 -17.74
C PRO A 265 12.24 46.13 -17.05
N THR A 266 12.66 47.39 -17.25
CA THR A 266 11.96 48.58 -16.74
C THR A 266 10.56 48.78 -17.33
N SER A 267 10.32 48.34 -18.57
CA SER A 267 9.00 48.42 -19.19
C SER A 267 8.06 47.31 -18.70
N ILE A 268 8.62 46.17 -18.30
CA ILE A 268 7.87 45.04 -17.74
C ILE A 268 7.29 45.40 -16.39
N GLU A 269 8.03 46.13 -15.54
CA GLU A 269 7.54 46.60 -14.23
C GLU A 269 6.18 47.31 -14.36
N SER A 270 6.01 48.16 -15.37
CA SER A 270 4.74 48.86 -15.65
C SER A 270 3.63 47.96 -16.23
N GLY A 271 3.97 46.78 -16.73
CA GLY A 271 3.04 45.81 -17.33
C GLY A 271 2.67 44.64 -16.42
N LEU A 272 3.22 44.58 -15.21
CA LEU A 272 2.99 43.48 -14.26
C LEU A 272 1.55 43.38 -13.75
N ASP A 273 0.73 44.42 -13.90
CA ASP A 273 -0.71 44.36 -13.60
C ASP A 273 -1.42 43.25 -14.41
N LYS A 274 -0.89 42.91 -15.59
CA LYS A 274 -1.40 41.78 -16.40
C LYS A 274 -1.15 40.43 -15.75
N VAL A 275 -0.13 40.32 -14.88
CA VAL A 275 0.15 39.09 -14.12
C VAL A 275 -0.98 38.86 -13.12
N ASP A 276 -1.46 39.91 -12.45
CA ASP A 276 -2.59 39.80 -11.52
C ASP A 276 -3.87 39.34 -12.24
N ASP A 277 -4.15 39.90 -13.43
CA ASP A 277 -5.26 39.47 -14.29
C ASP A 277 -5.16 37.99 -14.72
N LEU A 278 -3.95 37.50 -15.01
CA LEU A 278 -3.73 36.10 -15.38
C LEU A 278 -3.92 35.17 -14.19
N LEU A 279 -3.43 35.58 -13.01
CA LEU A 279 -3.58 34.85 -11.76
C LEU A 279 -5.05 34.74 -11.35
N ASP A 280 -5.84 35.80 -11.49
CA ASP A 280 -7.28 35.80 -11.15
C ASP A 280 -8.10 34.84 -12.03
N ARG A 281 -7.66 34.64 -13.28
CA ARG A 281 -8.33 33.73 -14.23
C ARG A 281 -7.87 32.29 -14.11
N LEU A 282 -6.73 32.03 -13.46
CA LEU A 282 -6.11 30.71 -13.42
C LEU A 282 -6.99 29.66 -12.71
N PRO A 283 -7.57 29.91 -11.51
CA PRO A 283 -8.44 28.93 -10.86
C PRO A 283 -9.65 28.55 -11.71
N ARG A 284 -10.29 29.53 -12.35
CA ARG A 284 -11.43 29.29 -13.24
C ARG A 284 -11.05 28.41 -14.43
N LYS A 285 -9.88 28.68 -15.03
CA LYS A 285 -9.40 27.91 -16.17
C LYS A 285 -9.08 26.46 -15.80
N ILE A 286 -8.65 26.20 -14.56
CA ILE A 286 -8.45 24.84 -14.02
C ILE A 286 -9.80 24.13 -13.85
N ASP A 287 -10.80 24.83 -13.30
CA ASP A 287 -12.16 24.26 -13.14
C ASP A 287 -12.83 23.98 -14.49
N ASP A 288 -12.69 24.88 -15.46
CA ASP A 288 -13.23 24.74 -16.82
C ASP A 288 -12.60 23.55 -17.58
N HIS A 289 -11.38 23.15 -17.24
CA HIS A 289 -10.67 22.01 -17.84
C HIS A 289 -10.58 20.81 -16.89
N SER A 290 -11.53 20.68 -15.96
CA SER A 290 -11.56 19.62 -14.95
C SER A 290 -11.58 18.22 -15.56
N GLU A 291 -12.46 17.94 -16.53
CA GLU A 291 -12.56 16.63 -17.19
C GLU A 291 -11.24 16.17 -17.83
N PRO A 292 -10.57 16.95 -18.71
CA PRO A 292 -9.26 16.58 -19.25
C PRO A 292 -8.19 16.32 -18.19
N ILE A 293 -8.21 17.09 -17.09
CA ILE A 293 -7.26 16.89 -15.99
C ILE A 293 -7.52 15.55 -15.30
N GLU A 294 -8.78 15.23 -15.03
CA GLU A 294 -9.16 13.94 -14.43
C GLU A 294 -8.77 12.76 -15.33
N ASP A 295 -8.96 12.87 -16.65
CA ASP A 295 -8.55 11.84 -17.61
C ASP A 295 -7.03 11.63 -17.65
N ILE A 296 -6.26 12.73 -17.63
CA ILE A 296 -4.80 12.67 -17.58
C ILE A 296 -4.35 11.98 -16.28
N VAL A 297 -4.89 12.40 -15.14
CA VAL A 297 -4.56 11.81 -13.84
C VAL A 297 -4.95 10.33 -13.79
N THR A 298 -6.15 9.98 -14.27
CA THR A 298 -6.64 8.59 -14.34
C THR A 298 -5.70 7.74 -15.19
N THR A 299 -5.32 8.22 -16.37
CA THR A 299 -4.42 7.51 -17.29
C THR A 299 -3.05 7.30 -16.67
N LEU A 300 -2.49 8.32 -16.02
CA LEU A 300 -1.21 8.23 -15.32
C LEU A 300 -1.28 7.23 -14.16
N LEU A 301 -2.31 7.29 -13.32
CA LEU A 301 -2.51 6.35 -12.23
C LEU A 301 -2.65 4.91 -12.74
N TYR A 302 -3.43 4.69 -13.79
CA TYR A 302 -3.61 3.35 -14.35
C TYR A 302 -2.29 2.80 -14.92
N LYS A 303 -1.51 3.64 -15.58
CA LYS A 303 -0.17 3.26 -16.07
C LYS A 303 0.77 2.90 -14.92
N LEU A 304 0.77 3.68 -13.84
CA LEU A 304 1.59 3.41 -12.64
C LEU A 304 1.17 2.11 -11.95
N ILE A 305 -0.13 1.90 -11.76
CA ILE A 305 -0.68 0.69 -11.12
C ILE A 305 -0.33 -0.56 -11.94
N ASN A 306 -0.40 -0.49 -13.26
CA ASN A 306 -0.02 -1.62 -14.14
C ASN A 306 1.49 -1.93 -14.10
N GLN A 307 2.33 -0.96 -13.80
CA GLN A 307 3.78 -1.16 -13.66
C GLN A 307 4.16 -1.69 -12.27
N LEU A 308 3.28 -1.54 -11.28
CA LEU A 308 3.51 -2.01 -9.92
C LEU A 308 3.37 -3.54 -9.84
N ASN A 309 4.50 -4.24 -9.64
CA ASN A 309 4.48 -5.67 -9.37
C ASN A 309 4.21 -5.93 -7.88
N VAL A 310 2.93 -5.99 -7.51
CA VAL A 310 2.49 -6.22 -6.13
C VAL A 310 3.01 -7.54 -5.59
N HIS A 311 3.04 -8.59 -6.41
CA HIS A 311 3.56 -9.91 -6.01
C HIS A 311 5.00 -9.82 -5.49
N LYS A 312 5.89 -9.24 -6.30
CA LYS A 312 7.30 -9.08 -5.95
C LYS A 312 7.48 -8.19 -4.74
N LEU A 313 6.72 -7.09 -4.65
CA LEU A 313 6.77 -6.17 -3.52
C LEU A 313 6.37 -6.86 -2.20
N VAL A 314 5.31 -7.66 -2.19
CA VAL A 314 4.88 -8.41 -1.01
C VAL A 314 5.86 -9.53 -0.68
N GLU A 315 6.37 -10.26 -1.68
CA GLU A 315 7.35 -11.33 -1.48
C GLU A 315 8.64 -10.78 -0.84
N GLU A 316 9.21 -9.71 -1.38
CA GLU A 316 10.44 -9.10 -0.87
C GLU A 316 10.23 -8.59 0.57
N ASN A 317 9.10 -7.94 0.85
CA ASN A 317 8.75 -7.51 2.20
C ASN A 317 8.63 -8.68 3.18
N LEU A 318 7.98 -9.78 2.79
CA LEU A 318 7.86 -10.97 3.63
C LEU A 318 9.19 -11.69 3.82
N ARG A 319 10.05 -11.73 2.80
CA ARG A 319 11.38 -12.36 2.90
C ARG A 319 12.32 -11.61 3.84
N ASN A 320 12.15 -10.29 3.97
CA ASN A 320 12.89 -9.45 4.90
C ASN A 320 12.51 -9.68 6.36
N TYR A 321 11.36 -10.30 6.65
CA TYR A 321 11.03 -10.71 8.00
C TYR A 321 11.89 -11.89 8.46
N ASP A 322 12.24 -11.89 9.74
CA ASP A 322 12.91 -13.02 10.37
C ASP A 322 11.92 -14.18 10.59
N GLU A 323 12.48 -15.36 10.87
CA GLU A 323 11.69 -16.58 11.07
C GLU A 323 10.76 -16.46 12.28
N GLN A 324 11.14 -15.67 13.29
CA GLN A 324 10.31 -15.43 14.47
C GLN A 324 9.06 -14.62 14.13
N ARG A 325 9.21 -13.51 13.39
CA ARG A 325 8.07 -12.64 13.05
C ARG A 325 7.06 -13.34 12.15
N ILE A 326 7.48 -14.10 11.14
CA ILE A 326 6.55 -14.87 10.30
C ILE A 326 5.80 -15.93 11.12
N SER A 327 6.52 -16.66 11.98
CA SER A 327 5.90 -17.63 12.88
C SER A 327 4.87 -16.96 13.80
N ALA A 328 5.18 -15.79 14.35
CA ALA A 328 4.28 -15.04 15.23
C ALA A 328 3.01 -14.54 14.52
N ILE A 329 3.12 -14.05 13.27
CA ILE A 329 1.95 -13.63 12.47
C ILE A 329 1.00 -14.81 12.29
N ILE A 330 1.52 -15.97 11.89
CA ILE A 330 0.71 -17.16 11.65
C ILE A 330 0.15 -17.71 12.97
N GLN A 331 0.96 -17.71 14.03
CA GLN A 331 0.54 -18.19 15.34
C GLN A 331 -0.60 -17.34 15.90
N ASN A 332 -0.48 -16.01 15.85
CA ASN A 332 -1.52 -15.11 16.34
C ASN A 332 -2.84 -15.27 15.57
N ALA A 333 -2.77 -15.53 14.26
CA ALA A 333 -3.94 -15.78 13.44
C ALA A 333 -4.60 -17.16 13.69
N THR A 334 -3.89 -18.13 14.29
CA THR A 334 -4.33 -19.54 14.40
C THR A 334 -4.40 -20.08 15.83
N ASN A 335 -4.03 -19.29 16.84
CA ASN A 335 -3.80 -19.78 18.21
C ASN A 335 -5.04 -20.41 18.84
N GLU A 336 -6.22 -19.82 18.65
CA GLU A 336 -7.47 -20.31 19.24
C GLU A 336 -7.88 -21.66 18.64
N GLN A 337 -7.78 -21.81 17.32
CA GLN A 337 -8.09 -23.05 16.63
C GLN A 337 -7.12 -24.16 17.06
N LEU A 338 -5.83 -23.85 17.20
CA LEU A 338 -4.83 -24.81 17.65
C LEU A 338 -5.09 -25.29 19.08
N ARG A 339 -5.47 -24.41 20.01
CA ARG A 339 -5.83 -24.78 21.39
C ARG A 339 -7.03 -25.74 21.43
N TYR A 340 -8.02 -25.54 20.56
CA TYR A 340 -9.15 -26.45 20.46
C TYR A 340 -8.68 -27.88 20.14
N ILE A 341 -7.79 -28.03 19.14
CA ILE A 341 -7.23 -29.33 18.77
C ILE A 341 -6.46 -29.93 19.96
N GLN A 342 -5.67 -29.13 20.71
CA GLN A 342 -4.93 -29.63 21.88
C GLN A 342 -5.84 -30.27 22.91
N TYR A 343 -6.91 -29.58 23.28
CA TYR A 343 -7.83 -30.09 24.29
C TYR A 343 -8.73 -31.21 23.75
N LEU A 344 -9.11 -31.19 22.46
CA LEU A 344 -9.82 -32.30 21.83
C LEU A 344 -8.95 -33.58 21.84
N GLY A 345 -7.63 -33.44 21.70
CA GLY A 345 -6.68 -34.55 21.88
C GLY A 345 -6.78 -35.20 23.27
N ALA A 346 -7.11 -34.43 24.30
CA ALA A 346 -7.36 -34.95 25.65
C ALA A 346 -8.63 -35.81 25.70
N ILE A 347 -9.72 -35.34 25.08
CA ILE A 347 -10.98 -36.09 24.97
C ILE A 347 -10.81 -37.34 24.11
N LEU A 348 -10.08 -37.25 23.01
CA LEU A 348 -9.83 -38.41 22.16
C LEU A 348 -8.96 -39.44 22.91
N GLY A 349 -7.98 -38.98 23.69
CA GLY A 349 -7.19 -39.84 24.56
C GLY A 349 -8.02 -40.51 25.65
N LEU A 350 -9.01 -39.82 26.23
CA LEU A 350 -9.99 -40.39 27.14
C LEU A 350 -10.76 -41.55 26.49
N VAL A 351 -11.30 -41.31 25.30
CA VAL A 351 -12.03 -42.33 24.51
C VAL A 351 -11.09 -43.50 24.16
N GLY A 352 -9.85 -43.20 23.76
CA GLY A 352 -8.83 -44.22 23.49
C GLY A 352 -8.49 -45.06 24.73
N GLY A 353 -8.40 -44.44 25.90
CA GLY A 353 -8.20 -45.14 27.18
C GLY A 353 -9.35 -46.08 27.51
N PHE A 354 -10.60 -45.66 27.23
CA PHE A 354 -11.77 -46.51 27.39
C PHE A 354 -11.74 -47.72 26.44
N ILE A 355 -11.26 -47.54 25.21
CA ILE A 355 -11.06 -48.63 24.25
C ILE A 355 -9.98 -49.61 24.72
N ILE A 356 -8.87 -49.09 25.24
CA ILE A 356 -7.76 -49.91 25.75
C ILE A 356 -8.20 -50.71 26.99
N TRP A 357 -9.04 -50.12 27.84
CA TRP A 357 -9.53 -50.75 29.05
C TRP A 357 -10.46 -51.95 28.77
N GLU A 358 -11.49 -51.78 27.91
CA GLU A 358 -12.39 -52.88 27.52
C GLU A 358 -12.73 -52.82 26.02
N PRO A 359 -11.98 -53.53 25.15
CA PRO A 359 -12.11 -53.41 23.70
C PRO A 359 -13.49 -53.81 23.14
N LEU A 360 -14.11 -54.87 23.66
CA LEU A 360 -15.36 -55.38 23.12
C LEU A 360 -16.55 -54.47 23.44
N LEU A 361 -16.67 -54.05 24.70
CA LEU A 361 -17.75 -53.14 25.13
C LEU A 361 -17.59 -51.75 24.53
N SER A 362 -16.35 -51.24 24.46
CA SER A 362 -16.09 -49.91 23.92
C SER A 362 -16.48 -49.80 22.45
N ILE A 363 -16.20 -50.81 21.63
CA ILE A 363 -16.61 -50.81 20.21
C ILE A 363 -18.13 -50.78 20.08
N ILE A 364 -18.85 -51.60 20.85
CA ILE A 364 -20.32 -51.63 20.82
C ILE A 364 -20.89 -50.27 21.24
N LEU A 365 -20.40 -49.71 22.34
CA LEU A 365 -20.85 -48.40 22.86
C LEU A 365 -20.58 -47.29 21.84
N LEU A 366 -19.38 -47.25 21.25
CA LEU A 366 -19.00 -46.26 20.25
C LEU A 366 -19.84 -46.38 18.98
N CYS A 367 -20.11 -47.61 18.50
CA CYS A 367 -21.01 -47.84 17.37
C CYS A 367 -22.43 -47.34 17.65
N VAL A 368 -22.96 -47.58 18.85
CA VAL A 368 -24.29 -47.09 19.25
C VAL A 368 -24.31 -45.57 19.32
N ILE A 369 -23.33 -44.95 19.96
CA ILE A 369 -23.21 -43.48 20.03
C ILE A 369 -23.12 -42.90 18.61
N PHE A 370 -22.27 -43.47 17.75
CA PHE A 370 -22.10 -43.00 16.37
C PHE A 370 -23.40 -43.08 15.56
N LEU A 371 -24.10 -44.22 15.61
CA LEU A 371 -25.40 -44.39 14.95
C LEU A 371 -26.45 -43.43 15.51
N THR A 372 -26.44 -43.17 16.82
CA THR A 372 -27.36 -42.23 17.48
C THR A 372 -27.10 -40.80 17.03
N VAL A 373 -25.82 -40.38 16.97
CA VAL A 373 -25.43 -39.06 16.49
C VAL A 373 -25.82 -38.89 15.02
N LEU A 374 -25.54 -39.88 14.16
CA LEU A 374 -25.97 -39.83 12.75
C LEU A 374 -27.49 -39.80 12.61
N GLY A 375 -28.22 -40.55 13.43
CA GLY A 375 -29.68 -40.51 13.45
C GLY A 375 -30.23 -39.15 13.86
N LEU A 376 -29.67 -38.54 14.90
CA LEU A 376 -30.04 -37.20 15.36
C LEU A 376 -29.68 -36.11 14.33
N ASP A 377 -28.50 -36.20 13.73
CA ASP A 377 -28.07 -35.26 12.69
C ASP A 377 -28.99 -35.34 11.46
N GLN A 378 -29.31 -36.55 11.00
CA GLN A 378 -30.26 -36.77 9.90
C GLN A 378 -31.66 -36.25 10.24
N LEU A 379 -32.13 -36.44 11.48
CA LEU A 379 -33.41 -35.92 11.95
C LEU A 379 -33.42 -34.38 11.99
N LEU A 380 -32.36 -33.76 12.50
CA LEU A 380 -32.23 -32.30 12.56
C LEU A 380 -32.11 -31.71 11.16
N TYR A 381 -31.31 -32.31 10.28
CA TYR A 381 -31.17 -31.90 8.89
C TYR A 381 -32.52 -31.95 8.15
N ASN A 382 -33.27 -33.03 8.30
CA ASN A 382 -34.61 -33.16 7.70
C ASN A 382 -35.62 -32.17 8.31
N TYR A 383 -35.49 -31.84 9.60
CA TYR A 383 -36.38 -30.90 10.28
C TYR A 383 -36.13 -29.44 9.88
N TYR A 384 -34.86 -29.01 9.82
CA TYR A 384 -34.50 -27.64 9.42
C TYR A 384 -34.51 -27.42 7.91
N GLY A 385 -34.29 -28.47 7.11
CA GLY A 385 -34.39 -28.43 5.65
C GLY A 385 -35.78 -28.11 5.10
N HIS A 386 -36.83 -28.18 5.93
CA HIS A 386 -38.21 -27.80 5.57
C HIS A 386 -38.59 -26.36 5.97
N SER A 387 -37.69 -25.60 6.61
CA SER A 387 -37.96 -24.24 7.13
C SER A 387 -37.21 -23.10 6.42
N LEU A 388 -36.54 -23.40 5.30
CA LEU A 388 -36.06 -22.44 4.29
C LEU A 388 -36.85 -22.67 3.00
#